data_AF-A0A1M6BYF3-F1
#
_entry.id   AF-A0A1M6BYF3-F1
#
_cell.length_a   1.000
_cell.length_b   1.000
_cell.length_c   1.000
_cell.angle_alpha   90.00
_cell.angle_beta   90.00
_cell.angle_gamma   90.00
#
_symmetry.space_group_name_H-M   'P 1'
#
loop_
_entity.id
_entity.type
_entity.pdbx_description
1 polymer ?
#
loop_
_entity_poly.entity_id
_entity_poly.type
_entity_poly.pdbx_seq_one_letter_code
_entity_poly.pdbx_strand_id
1 'polypeptide(L)'
;MANIMEMAAEIIAAHASTTPMSKDELIAELNEVHAALSALEKGEAVEAAEAEATEEAPAVSRKKAFGKDKIYCMICGKGFKTLSRHLKTSHDMTANEYRKQFDIPRSQSLAAKNYSESRRQMAVDRGLADNLAKARAAKKKK
;
A
#
# COMPACT_ATOMS: atom_id res chain seq x y z
N MET A 1 28.79 -12.55 29.90
CA MET A 1 27.43 -12.54 29.35
C MET A 1 27.22 -11.12 28.86
N ALA A 2 26.99 -10.92 27.56
CA ALA A 2 26.77 -9.59 27.01
C ALA A 2 25.53 -8.99 27.68
N ASN A 3 25.66 -7.76 28.16
CA ASN A 3 24.52 -7.06 28.75
C ASN A 3 23.52 -6.72 27.64
N ILE A 4 22.22 -6.76 27.91
CA ILE A 4 21.18 -6.36 26.94
C ILE A 4 21.45 -4.98 26.35
N MET A 5 21.99 -4.07 27.18
CA MET A 5 22.38 -2.74 26.73
C MET A 5 23.49 -2.75 25.67
N GLU A 6 24.47 -3.67 25.80
CA GLU A 6 25.55 -3.83 24.83
C GLU A 6 25.01 -4.42 23.52
N MET A 7 24.15 -5.43 23.59
CA MET A 7 23.52 -6.04 22.41
C MET A 7 22.61 -5.04 21.67
N ALA A 8 21.82 -4.25 22.39
CA ALA A 8 20.99 -3.20 21.80
C ALA A 8 21.85 -2.14 21.08
N ALA A 9 22.93 -1.69 21.71
CA ALA A 9 23.84 -0.70 21.12
C ALA A 9 24.51 -1.22 19.84
N GLU A 10 24.93 -2.49 19.81
CA GLU A 10 25.51 -3.11 18.62
C GLU A 10 24.52 -3.21 17.45
N ILE A 11 23.27 -3.59 17.72
CA ILE A 11 22.21 -3.69 16.70
C ILE A 11 21.92 -2.32 16.09
N ILE A 12 21.76 -1.29 16.93
CA ILE A 12 21.47 0.07 16.48
C ILE A 12 22.65 0.66 15.71
N ALA A 13 23.88 0.43 16.17
CA ALA A 13 25.07 0.87 15.45
C ALA A 13 25.16 0.25 14.05
N ALA A 14 24.83 -1.04 13.92
CA ALA A 14 24.76 -1.71 12.63
C ALA A 14 23.64 -1.13 11.75
N HIS A 15 22.46 -0.85 12.30
CA HIS A 15 21.35 -0.25 11.55
C HIS A 15 21.68 1.17 11.06
N ALA A 16 22.21 2.01 11.96
CA ALA A 16 22.67 3.38 11.67
C ALA A 16 23.78 3.43 10.62
N SER A 17 24.61 2.38 10.51
CA SER A 17 25.66 2.31 9.49
C SER A 17 25.13 2.11 8.07
N THR A 18 23.91 1.56 7.94
CA THR A 18 23.28 1.27 6.65
C THR A 18 22.20 2.28 6.26
N THR A 19 21.59 2.94 7.25
CA THR A 19 20.44 3.82 7.05
C THR A 19 20.67 5.17 7.72
N PRO A 20 20.61 6.30 6.99
CA PRO A 20 20.67 7.63 7.60
C PRO A 20 19.40 7.87 8.42
N MET A 21 19.58 8.25 9.67
CA MET A 21 18.51 8.36 10.68
C MET A 21 18.62 9.68 11.44
N SER A 22 17.47 10.23 11.81
CA SER A 22 17.35 11.40 12.67
C SER A 22 17.55 11.04 14.14
N LYS A 23 17.76 12.05 14.99
CA LYS A 23 17.91 11.83 16.44
C LYS A 23 16.67 11.20 17.06
N ASP A 24 15.49 11.57 16.58
CA ASP A 24 14.22 11.09 17.13
C ASP A 24 13.99 9.61 16.77
N GLU A 25 14.31 9.23 15.53
CA GLU A 25 14.25 7.83 15.07
C GLU A 25 15.23 6.93 15.84
N LEU A 26 16.45 7.41 16.08
CA LEU A 26 17.45 6.70 16.90
C LEU A 26 16.96 6.40 18.32
N ILE A 27 16.30 7.38 18.95
CA ILE A 27 15.77 7.22 20.31
C ILE A 27 14.58 6.25 20.31
N ALA A 28 13.72 6.29 19.29
CA ALA A 28 12.61 5.36 19.14
C ALA A 28 13.11 3.91 18.98
N GLU A 29 14.05 3.68 18.06
CA GLU A 29 14.62 2.36 17.78
C GLU A 29 15.33 1.77 19.01
N LEU A 30 16.05 2.60 19.78
CA LEU A 30 16.67 2.18 21.04
C LEU A 30 15.66 1.61 22.03
N ASN A 31 14.51 2.27 22.20
CA ASN A 31 13.48 1.83 23.12
C ASN A 31 12.82 0.53 22.65
N GLU A 32 12.55 0.41 21.34
CA GLU A 32 11.94 -0.78 20.74
C GLU A 32 12.84 -2.01 20.88
N VAL A 33 14.12 -1.89 20.50
CA VAL A 33 15.08 -3.00 20.58
C VAL A 33 15.31 -3.41 22.03
N HIS A 34 15.43 -2.45 22.96
CA HIS A 34 15.59 -2.75 24.38
C HIS A 34 14.35 -3.46 24.95
N ALA A 35 13.14 -3.02 24.59
CA ALA A 35 11.91 -3.67 25.01
C ALA A 35 11.82 -5.11 24.49
N ALA A 36 12.14 -5.33 23.20
CA ALA A 36 12.14 -6.65 22.59
C ALA A 36 13.14 -7.60 23.25
N LEU A 37 14.37 -7.14 23.48
CA LEU A 37 15.40 -7.94 24.14
C LEU A 37 15.06 -8.25 25.61
N SER A 38 14.48 -7.29 26.33
CA SER A 38 14.05 -7.50 27.73
C SER A 38 12.88 -8.49 27.84
N ALA A 39 11.95 -8.48 26.88
CA ALA A 39 10.87 -9.45 26.81
C ALA A 39 11.40 -10.87 26.54
N LEU A 40 12.34 -11.00 25.58
CA LEU A 40 13.01 -12.28 25.29
C LEU A 40 13.79 -12.84 26.49
N GLU A 41 14.48 -11.99 27.25
CA GLU A 41 15.22 -12.42 28.45
C GLU A 41 14.30 -12.94 29.55
N LYS A 42 13.11 -12.34 29.71
CA LYS A 42 12.10 -12.76 30.69
C LYS A 42 11.38 -14.06 30.31
N GLY A 43 11.66 -14.60 29.11
CA GLY A 43 10.97 -15.79 28.60
C GLY A 43 9.49 -15.54 28.31
N GLU A 44 9.06 -14.28 28.31
CA GLU A 44 7.80 -13.89 27.70
C GLU A 44 8.00 -14.08 26.19
N ALA A 45 7.12 -14.86 25.56
CA ALA A 45 7.01 -14.80 24.13
C ALA A 45 6.82 -13.33 23.80
N VAL A 46 7.78 -12.76 23.07
CA VAL A 46 7.48 -11.59 22.26
C VAL A 46 6.39 -12.12 21.35
N GLU A 47 5.13 -11.94 21.76
CA GLU A 47 4.06 -11.76 20.81
C GLU A 47 4.63 -10.69 19.91
N ALA A 48 5.14 -11.13 18.75
CA ALA A 48 5.32 -10.27 17.62
C ALA A 48 3.97 -9.60 17.54
N ALA A 49 3.89 -8.38 18.06
CA ALA A 49 2.67 -7.63 18.16
C ALA A 49 2.07 -7.80 16.78
N GLU A 50 0.99 -8.57 16.69
CA GLU A 50 0.19 -8.70 15.49
C GLU A 50 -0.04 -7.27 15.13
N ALA A 51 0.71 -6.77 14.14
CA ALA A 51 1.03 -5.37 13.97
C ALA A 51 -0.24 -4.64 14.32
N GLU A 52 -0.25 -4.05 15.52
CA GLU A 52 -1.50 -3.57 16.07
C GLU A 52 -2.05 -2.72 14.94
N ALA A 53 -3.32 -2.95 14.65
CA ALA A 53 -4.10 -2.07 13.83
C ALA A 53 -4.16 -0.72 14.55
N THR A 54 -2.99 -0.07 14.72
CA THR A 54 -2.81 1.33 14.52
C THR A 54 -3.69 1.62 13.34
N GLU A 55 -4.68 2.42 13.63
CA GLU A 55 -5.48 3.12 12.67
C GLU A 55 -4.48 3.91 11.84
N GLU A 56 -3.83 3.22 10.88
CA GLU A 56 -2.74 3.77 10.10
C GLU A 56 -3.41 4.84 9.29
N ALA A 57 -3.19 6.08 9.72
CA ALA A 57 -3.35 7.24 8.88
C ALA A 57 -2.81 6.82 7.51
N PRO A 58 -3.64 6.85 6.46
CA PRO A 58 -3.35 6.14 5.23
C PRO A 58 -1.94 6.51 4.78
N ALA A 59 -1.10 5.51 4.51
CA ALA A 59 0.32 5.68 4.16
C ALA A 59 0.53 6.75 3.07
N VAL A 60 -0.53 6.99 2.29
CA VAL A 60 -0.65 8.09 1.36
C VAL A 60 -2.04 8.72 1.50
N SER A 61 -2.12 10.04 1.70
CA SER A 61 -3.41 10.74 1.71
C SER A 61 -4.19 10.49 0.41
N ARG A 62 -5.54 10.44 0.48
CA ARG A 62 -6.39 10.18 -0.69
C ARG A 62 -6.03 11.05 -1.91
N LYS A 63 -5.62 12.30 -1.71
CA LYS A 63 -5.18 13.22 -2.78
C LYS A 63 -3.86 12.80 -3.42
N LYS A 64 -2.90 12.26 -2.65
CA LYS A 64 -1.61 11.77 -3.15
C LYS A 64 -1.71 10.36 -3.74
N ALA A 65 -2.72 9.58 -3.35
CA ALA A 65 -2.94 8.24 -3.87
C ALA A 65 -3.23 8.22 -5.40
N PHE A 66 -3.94 9.22 -5.92
CA PHE A 66 -4.30 9.30 -7.34
C PHE A 66 -3.40 10.27 -8.12
N GLY A 67 -2.23 9.81 -8.54
CA GLY A 67 -1.33 10.56 -9.42
C GLY A 67 -1.70 10.48 -10.91
N LYS A 68 -1.08 11.36 -11.72
CA LYS A 68 -1.25 11.38 -13.19
C LYS A 68 -0.69 10.11 -13.83
N ASP A 69 0.54 9.73 -13.47
CA ASP A 69 1.27 8.60 -14.06
C ASP A 69 1.22 7.32 -13.22
N LYS A 70 1.08 7.46 -11.90
CA LYS A 70 1.07 6.35 -10.94
C LYS A 70 -0.08 6.52 -9.95
N ILE A 71 -0.68 5.41 -9.57
CA ILE A 71 -1.60 5.30 -8.45
C ILE A 71 -0.89 4.60 -7.30
N TYR A 72 -0.98 5.16 -6.09
CA TYR A 72 -0.36 4.61 -4.89
C TYR A 72 -1.37 3.82 -4.06
N CYS A 73 -0.92 2.68 -3.56
CA CYS A 73 -1.64 1.83 -2.62
C CYS A 73 -1.70 2.53 -1.26
N MET A 74 -2.90 2.69 -0.68
CA MET A 74 -3.08 3.34 0.62
C MET A 74 -2.74 2.41 1.79
N ILE A 75 -2.66 1.10 1.55
CA ILE A 75 -2.27 0.09 2.55
C ILE A 75 -0.75 -0.07 2.62
N CYS A 76 -0.04 0.15 1.51
CA CYS A 76 1.34 -0.29 1.35
C CYS A 76 2.28 0.76 0.76
N GLY A 77 1.77 1.94 0.40
CA GLY A 77 2.57 3.06 -0.11
C GLY A 77 3.19 2.88 -1.50
N LYS A 78 3.14 1.69 -2.11
CA LYS A 78 3.77 1.39 -3.40
C LYS A 78 2.97 1.97 -4.58
N GLY A 79 3.71 2.48 -5.57
CA GLY A 79 3.15 3.10 -6.79
C GLY A 79 3.01 2.12 -7.96
N PHE A 80 1.82 2.05 -8.55
CA PHE A 80 1.47 1.15 -9.66
C PHE A 80 0.77 1.91 -10.79
N LYS A 81 0.62 1.27 -11.97
CA LYS A 81 -0.25 1.79 -13.04
C LYS A 81 -1.72 1.45 -12.80
N THR A 82 -1.98 0.28 -12.23
CA THR A 82 -3.30 -0.21 -11.84
C THR A 82 -3.23 -0.84 -10.45
N LEU A 83 -4.19 -0.51 -9.58
CA LEU A 83 -4.23 -1.07 -8.23
C LEU A 83 -4.90 -2.44 -8.17
N SER A 84 -5.82 -2.74 -9.11
CA SER A 84 -6.67 -3.93 -9.05
C SER A 84 -5.92 -5.26 -9.00
N ARG A 85 -4.83 -5.38 -9.77
CA ARG A 85 -3.99 -6.59 -9.75
C ARG A 85 -3.27 -6.73 -8.41
N HIS A 86 -2.72 -5.62 -7.91
CA HIS A 86 -1.96 -5.60 -6.67
C HIS A 86 -2.84 -5.92 -5.45
N LEU A 87 -4.05 -5.37 -5.38
CA LEU A 87 -5.01 -5.69 -4.31
C LEU A 87 -5.27 -7.19 -4.22
N LYS A 88 -5.45 -7.86 -5.37
CA LYS A 88 -5.70 -9.31 -5.40
C LYS A 88 -4.46 -10.13 -5.04
N THR A 89 -3.26 -9.73 -5.45
CA THR A 89 -2.04 -10.54 -5.23
C THR A 89 -1.39 -10.32 -3.88
N SER A 90 -1.51 -9.11 -3.31
CA SER A 90 -0.76 -8.71 -2.12
C SER A 90 -1.64 -8.55 -0.88
N HIS A 91 -2.93 -8.30 -1.07
CA HIS A 91 -3.88 -8.08 0.03
C HIS A 91 -5.08 -9.03 -0.01
N ASP A 92 -5.11 -9.96 -0.99
CA ASP A 92 -6.23 -10.86 -1.32
C ASP A 92 -7.61 -10.18 -1.25
N MET A 93 -7.66 -8.90 -1.62
CA MET A 93 -8.83 -8.05 -1.45
C MET A 93 -9.39 -7.61 -2.79
N THR A 94 -10.72 -7.50 -2.86
CA THR A 94 -11.39 -6.98 -4.05
C THR A 94 -11.32 -5.46 -4.12
N ALA A 95 -11.41 -4.95 -5.35
CA ALA A 95 -11.51 -3.52 -5.59
C ALA A 95 -12.74 -2.87 -4.91
N ASN A 96 -13.80 -3.62 -4.59
CA ASN A 96 -14.97 -3.07 -3.91
C ASN A 96 -14.72 -2.92 -2.40
N GLU A 97 -14.10 -3.92 -1.77
CA GLU A 97 -13.73 -3.86 -0.36
C GLU A 97 -12.74 -2.73 -0.11
N TYR A 98 -11.72 -2.59 -0.96
CA TYR A 98 -10.78 -1.47 -0.88
C TYR A 98 -11.49 -0.11 -0.97
N ARG A 99 -12.48 0.04 -1.87
CA ARG A 99 -13.24 1.28 -1.98
C ARG A 99 -14.09 1.55 -0.74
N LYS A 100 -14.66 0.52 -0.12
CA LYS A 100 -15.45 0.68 1.12
C LYS A 100 -14.55 1.08 2.29
N GLN A 101 -13.42 0.38 2.45
CA GLN A 101 -12.47 0.60 3.53
C GLN A 101 -11.91 2.03 3.52
N PHE A 102 -11.58 2.53 2.33
CA PHE A 102 -11.04 3.88 2.17
C PHE A 102 -12.07 4.88 1.66
N ASP A 103 -13.38 4.58 1.74
CA ASP A 103 -14.52 5.41 1.31
C ASP A 103 -14.24 6.20 0.01
N ILE A 104 -13.87 5.44 -1.03
CA ILE A 104 -13.57 5.92 -2.38
C ILE A 104 -14.86 5.81 -3.23
N PRO A 105 -15.26 6.87 -3.94
CA PRO A 105 -16.40 6.82 -4.85
C PRO A 105 -16.26 5.73 -5.91
N ARG A 106 -17.35 5.04 -6.26
CA ARG A 106 -17.35 4.03 -7.35
C ARG A 106 -17.00 4.62 -8.71
N SER A 107 -17.21 5.92 -8.91
CA SER A 107 -16.83 6.66 -10.12
C SER A 107 -15.32 6.85 -10.27
N GLN A 108 -14.56 6.73 -9.18
CA GLN A 108 -13.12 6.92 -9.19
C GLN A 108 -12.40 5.67 -9.71
N SER A 109 -11.55 5.86 -10.71
CA SER A 109 -10.71 4.79 -11.27
C SER A 109 -9.59 4.42 -10.30
N LEU A 110 -9.40 3.12 -10.04
CA LEU A 110 -8.25 2.59 -9.29
C LEU A 110 -7.02 2.39 -10.21
N ALA A 111 -6.85 3.26 -11.19
CA ALA A 111 -5.74 3.27 -12.12
C ALA A 111 -5.25 4.71 -12.32
N ALA A 112 -4.00 4.86 -12.74
CA ALA A 112 -3.45 6.17 -13.05
C ALA A 112 -4.27 6.88 -14.16
N LYS A 113 -4.32 8.21 -14.10
CA LYS A 113 -5.12 9.02 -15.04
C LYS A 113 -4.67 8.81 -16.48
N ASN A 114 -3.37 8.91 -16.75
CA ASN A 114 -2.79 8.71 -18.09
C ASN A 114 -2.99 7.27 -18.59
N TYR A 115 -2.97 6.29 -17.69
CA TYR A 115 -3.27 4.90 -18.05
C TYR A 115 -4.76 4.73 -18.44
N SER A 116 -5.66 5.36 -17.70
CA SER A 116 -7.11 5.31 -18.01
C SER A 116 -7.43 6.04 -19.32
N GLU A 117 -6.81 7.20 -19.56
CA GLU A 117 -6.97 7.99 -20.78
C GLU A 117 -6.41 7.28 -22.01
N SER A 118 -5.19 6.72 -21.93
CA SER A 118 -4.60 5.96 -23.06
C SER A 118 -5.44 4.73 -23.43
N ARG A 119 -5.99 4.01 -22.45
CA ARG A 119 -6.90 2.88 -22.70
C ARG A 119 -8.22 3.34 -23.31
N ARG A 120 -8.75 4.49 -22.91
CA ARG A 120 -9.95 5.08 -23.51
C ARG A 120 -9.70 5.46 -24.96
N GLN A 121 -8.59 6.14 -25.26
CA GLN A 121 -8.23 6.52 -26.61
C GLN A 121 -8.09 5.30 -27.53
N MET A 122 -7.35 4.28 -27.09
CA MET A 122 -7.22 3.01 -27.81
C MET A 122 -8.57 2.31 -28.07
N ALA A 123 -9.57 2.49 -27.22
CA ALA A 123 -10.90 1.92 -27.43
C ALA A 123 -11.69 2.69 -28.49
N VAL A 124 -11.52 4.01 -28.52
CA VAL A 124 -12.09 4.88 -29.56
C VAL A 124 -11.46 4.57 -30.91
N ASP A 125 -10.13 4.49 -30.98
CA ASP A 125 -9.39 4.21 -32.22
C ASP A 125 -9.76 2.83 -32.80
N ARG A 126 -10.08 1.85 -31.94
CA ARG A 126 -10.56 0.53 -32.34
C ARG A 126 -12.04 0.48 -32.72
N GLY A 127 -12.74 1.62 -32.75
CA GLY A 127 -14.16 1.68 -33.11
C GLY A 127 -15.08 0.94 -32.13
N LEU A 128 -14.68 0.81 -30.85
CA LEU A 128 -15.46 0.04 -29.88
C LEU A 128 -16.87 0.61 -29.70
N ALA A 129 -17.04 1.93 -29.79
CA ALA A 129 -18.32 2.60 -29.69
C ALA A 129 -19.28 2.19 -30.84
N ASP A 130 -18.79 2.20 -32.08
CA ASP A 130 -19.58 1.83 -33.26
C ASP A 130 -19.95 0.35 -33.25
N ASN A 131 -19.02 -0.50 -32.85
CA ASN A 131 -19.26 -1.93 -32.70
C ASN A 131 -20.32 -2.21 -31.61
N LEU A 132 -20.30 -1.47 -30.50
CA LEU A 132 -21.31 -1.58 -29.45
C LEU A 132 -22.68 -1.10 -29.91
N ALA A 133 -22.74 -0.02 -30.69
CA ALA A 133 -23.98 0.52 -31.27
C ALA A 133 -24.61 -0.49 -32.24
N LYS A 134 -23.80 -1.09 -33.13
CA LYS A 134 -24.23 -2.16 -34.05
C LYS A 134 -24.78 -3.37 -33.29
N ALA A 135 -24.08 -3.84 -32.26
CA ALA A 135 -24.52 -4.97 -31.45
C ALA A 135 -25.85 -4.71 -30.70
N ARG A 136 -26.04 -3.49 -30.17
CA ARG A 136 -27.29 -3.07 -29.51
C ARG A 136 -28.45 -3.00 -30.50
N ALA A 137 -28.23 -2.47 -31.70
CA ALA A 137 -29.25 -2.43 -32.76
C ALA A 137 -29.66 -3.83 -33.23
N ALA A 138 -28.71 -4.75 -33.35
CA ALA A 138 -28.98 -6.15 -33.70
C ALA A 138 -29.83 -6.87 -32.63
N LYS A 139 -29.58 -6.60 -31.33
CA LYS A 139 -30.41 -7.13 -30.24
C LYS A 139 -31.83 -6.56 -30.21
N LYS A 140 -32.05 -5.31 -30.63
CA LYS A 140 -33.38 -4.69 -30.65
C LYS A 140 -34.26 -5.17 -31.82
N LYS A 141 -33.65 -5.71 -32.88
CA LYS A 141 -34.34 -6.30 -34.03
C LYS A 141 -34.73 -7.78 -33.83
N LYS A 142 -34.27 -8.41 -32.74
CA LYS A 142 -34.58 -9.80 -32.38
C LYS A 142 -35.61 -9.81 -31.25
#